data_AF-C6RAD5-F1
#
_entry.id   AF-C6RAD5-F1
#
_cell.length_a   1.000
_cell.length_b   1.000
_cell.length_c   1.000
_cell.angle_alpha   90.00
_cell.angle_beta   90.00
_cell.angle_gamma   90.00
#
_symmetry.space_group_name_H-M   'P 1'
#
loop_
_entity.id
_entity.type
_entity.pdbx_description
1 polymer ?
#
loop_
_entity_poly.entity_id
_entity_poly.type
_entity_poly.pdbx_seq_one_letter_code
_entity_poly.pdbx_strand_id
1 'polypeptide(L)' 'MAPKESPTVYRLNGRLNAKRRWHPDTDTTELEQDLAACRISEYARKIMAEAPALTQAHIDDVAAILSKVGA' A
#
# COMPACT_ATOMS: atom_id res chain seq x y z
N MET A 1 14.88 -6.40 14.96
CA MET A 1 14.33 -5.02 14.97
C MET A 1 13.12 -5.05 14.05
N ALA A 2 11.91 -4.78 14.54
CA ALA A 2 10.71 -4.73 13.68
C ALA A 2 10.98 -3.75 12.52
N PRO A 3 10.48 -4.00 11.29
CA PRO A 3 10.59 -3.02 10.23
C PRO A 3 10.00 -1.73 10.76
N LYS A 4 10.83 -0.68 10.87
CA LYS A 4 10.34 0.65 11.26
C LYS A 4 9.27 1.01 10.24
N GLU A 5 8.07 1.36 10.73
CA GLU A 5 7.00 1.85 9.86
C GLU A 5 7.56 2.86 8.87
N SER A 6 7.04 2.84 7.63
CA SER A 6 7.42 3.80 6.61
C SER A 6 7.40 5.23 7.18
N PRO A 7 8.47 6.03 6.98
CA PRO A 7 8.54 7.40 7.50
C PRO A 7 7.32 8.24 7.14
N THR A 8 6.70 7.96 5.98
CA THR A 8 5.49 8.63 5.52
C THR A 8 4.26 8.22 6.33
N VAL A 9 4.10 6.93 6.64
CA VAL A 9 3.02 6.42 7.51
C VAL A 9 3.15 7.03 8.90
N TYR A 10 4.36 7.03 9.47
CA TYR A 10 4.62 7.62 10.79
C TYR A 10 4.24 9.11 10.83
N ARG A 11 4.64 9.87 9.80
CA ARG A 11 4.34 11.30 9.69
C ARG A 11 2.84 11.57 9.57
N LEU A 12 2.12 10.83 8.71
CA LEU A 12 0.68 11.01 8.52
C LEU A 12 -0.10 10.66 9.79
N ASN A 13 0.28 9.57 10.46
CA ASN A 13 -0.31 9.17 11.73
C ASN A 13 -0.08 10.23 12.83
N GLY A 14 1.13 10.79 12.91
CA GLY A 14 1.45 11.89 13.83
C GLY A 14 0.59 13.14 13.57
N ARG A 15 0.41 13.52 12.30
CA ARG A 15 -0.44 14.66 11.90
C ARG A 15 -1.91 14.43 12.26
N LEU A 16 -2.44 13.23 11.97
CA LEU A 16 -3.81 12.86 12.31
C LEU A 16 -4.05 12.91 13.82
N ASN A 17 -3.14 12.34 14.60
CA ASN A 17 -3.23 12.35 16.07
C ASN A 17 -3.15 13.78 16.63
N ALA A 18 -2.26 14.62 16.10
CA ALA A 18 -2.19 16.02 16.50
C ALA A 18 -3.49 16.77 16.18
N LYS A 19 -4.08 16.55 14.99
CA LYS A 19 -5.37 17.15 14.60
C LYS A 19 -6.50 16.71 15.52
N ARG A 20 -6.68 15.40 15.74
CA ARG A 20 -7.70 14.87 16.65
C ARG A 20 -7.54 15.36 18.09
N ARG A 21 -6.31 15.58 18.55
CA ARG A 21 -6.02 16.05 19.92
C ARG A 21 -6.31 17.54 20.12
N TRP A 22 -5.83 18.38 19.21
CA TRP A 22 -5.84 19.83 19.39
C TRP A 22 -6.99 20.53 18.66
N HIS A 23 -7.60 19.85 17.70
CA HIS A 23 -8.70 20.36 16.87
C HIS A 23 -9.75 19.26 16.64
N PRO A 24 -10.44 18.80 17.69
CA PRO A 24 -11.30 17.62 17.64
C PRO A 24 -12.47 17.74 16.65
N ASP A 25 -12.97 18.95 16.41
CA ASP A 25 -14.09 19.21 15.50
C ASP A 25 -13.65 19.45 14.05
N THR A 26 -12.33 19.43 13.77
CA THR A 26 -11.83 19.58 12.40
C THR A 26 -12.05 18.28 11.64
N ASP A 27 -12.58 18.39 10.42
CA ASP A 27 -12.65 17.26 9.51
C ASP A 27 -11.23 16.73 9.20
N THR A 28 -11.05 15.43 9.43
CA THR A 28 -9.77 14.73 9.18
C THR A 28 -9.88 13.69 8.07
N THR A 29 -10.99 13.63 7.35
CA THR A 29 -11.28 12.64 6.30
C THR A 29 -10.15 12.52 5.28
N GLU A 30 -9.63 13.65 4.78
CA GLU A 30 -8.53 13.66 3.82
C GLU A 30 -7.24 13.04 4.41
N LEU A 31 -6.90 13.38 5.66
CA LEU A 31 -5.72 12.82 6.34
C LEU A 31 -5.86 11.32 6.62
N GLU A 32 -7.08 10.86 6.89
CA GLU A 32 -7.39 9.44 7.06
C GLU A 32 -7.26 8.68 5.74
N GLN A 33 -7.78 9.25 4.65
CA GLN A 33 -7.64 8.68 3.30
C GLN A 33 -6.17 8.61 2.87
N ASP A 34 -5.39 9.67 3.09
CA ASP A 34 -3.95 9.70 2.82
C ASP A 34 -3.21 8.61 3.61
N LEU A 35 -3.52 8.46 4.89
CA LEU A 35 -2.91 7.44 5.74
C LEU A 35 -3.28 6.03 5.26
N ALA A 36 -4.53 5.80 4.86
CA ALA A 36 -4.98 4.52 4.32
C ALA A 36 -4.28 4.19 2.99
N ALA A 37 -4.23 5.14 2.05
CA ALA A 37 -3.55 4.98 0.76
C ALA A 37 -2.05 4.68 0.94
N CYS A 38 -1.41 5.36 1.88
CA CYS A 38 -0.01 5.12 2.20
C CYS A 38 0.20 3.70 2.77
N ARG A 39 -0.64 3.26 3.71
CA ARG A 39 -0.57 1.90 4.28
C ARG A 39 -0.77 0.81 3.23
N ILE A 40 -1.74 0.97 2.32
CA ILE A 40 -1.97 0.04 1.21
C ILE A 40 -0.72 -0.05 0.33
N SER A 41 -0.14 1.11 -0.02
CA SER A 41 1.05 1.16 -0.88
C SER A 41 2.27 0.49 -0.25
N GLU A 42 2.50 0.71 1.05
CA GLU A 42 3.58 0.04 1.80
C GLU A 42 3.36 -1.47 1.87
N TYR A 43 2.12 -1.90 2.13
CA TYR A 43 1.78 -3.30 2.19
C TYR A 43 1.96 -3.99 0.83
N ALA A 44 1.50 -3.35 -0.26
CA ALA A 44 1.73 -3.84 -1.61
C ALA A 44 3.22 -3.98 -1.92
N ARG A 45 4.05 -2.99 -1.55
CA ARG A 45 5.52 -3.09 -1.71
C ARG A 45 6.12 -4.24 -0.91
N LYS A 46 5.66 -4.45 0.33
CA LYS A 46 6.09 -5.60 1.15
C LYS A 46 5.74 -6.93 0.46
N ILE A 47 4.49 -7.10 0.03
CA ILE A 47 4.03 -8.32 -0.64
C ILE A 47 4.82 -8.57 -1.93
N MET A 48 5.06 -7.53 -2.74
CA MET A 48 5.86 -7.65 -3.95
C MET A 48 7.33 -8.00 -3.68
N ALA A 49 7.91 -7.51 -2.58
CA ALA A 49 9.27 -7.85 -2.18
C ALA A 49 9.38 -9.28 -1.61
N GLU A 50 8.32 -9.78 -0.98
CA GLU A 50 8.23 -11.15 -0.44
C GLU A 50 7.75 -12.16 -1.49
N ALA A 51 7.24 -11.69 -2.64
CA ALA A 51 6.71 -12.55 -3.68
C ALA A 51 7.83 -13.45 -4.25
N PRO A 52 7.58 -14.77 -4.38
CA PRO A 52 8.53 -15.65 -5.06
C PRO A 52 8.67 -15.21 -6.53
N ALA A 53 9.84 -15.46 -7.11
CA ALA A 53 10.04 -15.26 -8.53
C ALA A 53 8.98 -16.02 -9.34
N LEU A 54 8.51 -15.42 -10.43
CA LEU A 54 7.61 -16.12 -11.35
C LEU A 54 8.31 -17.36 -11.89
N THR A 55 7.62 -18.50 -11.81
CA THR A 55 8.06 -19.71 -12.47
C THR A 55 7.74 -19.61 -13.95
N GLN A 56 8.41 -20.42 -14.77
CA GLN A 56 8.09 -20.49 -16.20
C GLN A 56 6.62 -20.87 -16.43
N ALA A 57 6.06 -21.77 -15.61
CA ALA A 57 4.64 -22.15 -15.69
C ALA A 57 3.69 -20.95 -15.51
N HIS A 58 3.97 -20.05 -14.55
CA HIS A 58 3.16 -18.84 -14.37
C HIS A 58 3.26 -17.88 -15.56
N ILE A 59 4.44 -17.79 -16.19
CA ILE A 59 4.65 -16.97 -17.38
C ILE A 59 3.86 -17.54 -18.56
N ASP A 60 3.91 -18.86 -18.74
CA ASP A 60 3.21 -19.57 -19.82
C ASP A 60 1.69 -19.42 -19.68
N ASP A 61 1.15 -19.47 -18.45
CA ASP A 61 -0.27 -19.22 -18.16
C ASP A 61 -0.72 -17.81 -18.57
N VAL A 62 0.08 -16.79 -18.21
CA VAL A 62 -0.19 -15.39 -18.60
C VAL A 62 -0.12 -15.22 -20.12
N ALA A 63 0.88 -15.82 -20.77
CA ALA A 63 1.02 -15.77 -22.23
C ALA A 63 -0.19 -16.44 -22.94
N ALA A 64 -0.70 -17.55 -22.40
CA ALA A 64 -1.87 -18.23 -22.92
C ALA A 64 -3.18 -17.43 -22.76
N ILE A 65 -3.29 -16.61 -21.71
CA ILE A 65 -4.43 -15.69 -21.55
C ILE A 65 -4.33 -14.55 -22.56
N LEU A 66 -3.16 -13.93 -22.68
CA LEU A 66 -2.94 -12.80 -23.58
C LEU A 66 -3.12 -13.17 -25.05
N SER A 67 -2.70 -14.37 -25.46
CA SER A 67 -2.87 -14.85 -26.84
C SER A 67 -4.33 -15.05 -27.24
N LYS A 68 -5.22 -15.37 -26.28
CA LYS A 68 -6.67 -15.50 -26.52
C LYS A 68 -7.40 -14.16 -26.61
N VAL A 69 -6.84 -13.10 -26.06
CA VAL A 69 -7.44 -11.75 -26.11
C VAL A 69 -7.08 -11.03 -27.42
N GLY A 70 -5.99 -11.43 -28.09
CA GLY A 70 -5.55 -10.86 -29.37
C GLY A 70 -6.03 -11.60 -30.63
N ALA A 71 -6.84 -12.65 -30.50
CA ALA A 71 -7.38 -13.46 -31.60
C ALA A 71 -8.89 -13.22 -31.77
#